data_AF-A0AA38FX09-F1
#
_entry.id   AF-A0AA38FX09-F1
#
_cell.length_a   1.000
_cell.length_b   1.000
_cell.length_c   1.000
_cell.angle_alpha   90.00
_cell.angle_beta   90.00
_cell.angle_gamma   90.00
#
_symmetry.space_group_name_H-M   'P 1'
#
loop_
_entity.id
_entity.type
_entity.pdbx_description
1 polymer ?
#
loop_
_entity_poly.entity_id
_entity_poly.type
_entity_poly.pdbx_seq_one_letter_code
_entity_poly.pdbx_strand_id
1 'polypeptide(L)'
;DIAEHIRAPFTGKIEFNENLVYPTRTRHGHPAYICHNSLCVTIDSKDKVQNLTIPPESLLFIQNHQLVESEQVIAEVRAKTSPFKEKVEKHIYSDLTGEMHR
;
A
#
# COMPACT_ATOMS: atom_id res chain seq x y z
N ASP A 1 -13.19 -11.00 10.69
CA ASP A 1 -11.89 -10.92 10.00
C ASP A 1 -11.85 -9.58 9.29
N ILE A 2 -11.28 -8.55 9.92
CA ILE A 2 -11.15 -7.22 9.30
C ILE A 2 -9.65 -7.08 9.00
N ALA A 3 -9.26 -7.38 7.77
CA ALA A 3 -7.93 -7.06 7.27
C ALA A 3 -7.89 -5.56 6.91
N GLU A 4 -6.88 -4.85 7.39
CA GLU A 4 -6.72 -3.43 7.07
C GLU A 4 -5.89 -3.29 5.79
N HIS A 5 -6.41 -2.55 4.80
CA HIS A 5 -5.72 -2.31 3.54
C HIS A 5 -5.01 -0.98 3.56
N ILE A 6 -3.75 -0.98 3.14
CA ILE A 6 -3.00 0.23 2.86
C ILE A 6 -3.12 0.51 1.37
N ARG A 7 -3.54 1.73 1.04
CA ARG A 7 -3.75 2.21 -0.33
C ARG A 7 -2.75 3.29 -0.68
N ALA A 8 -2.41 3.39 -1.96
CA ALA A 8 -1.57 4.47 -2.45
C ALA A 8 -2.35 5.81 -2.37
N PRO A 9 -1.82 6.84 -1.70
CA PRO A 9 -2.46 8.16 -1.59
C PRO A 9 -2.51 8.93 -2.92
N PHE A 10 -1.75 8.50 -3.93
CA PHE A 10 -1.74 9.08 -5.28
C PHE A 10 -1.02 8.17 -6.28
N THR A 11 -1.23 8.44 -7.57
CA THR A 11 -0.53 7.77 -8.65
C THR A 11 0.95 8.14 -8.67
N GLY A 12 1.81 7.13 -8.61
CA GLY A 12 3.26 7.31 -8.56
C GLY A 12 4.02 6.01 -8.69
N LYS A 13 5.34 6.13 -8.75
CA LYS A 13 6.28 5.02 -8.77
C LYS A 13 6.64 4.62 -7.34
N ILE A 14 6.56 3.33 -7.06
CA ILE A 14 6.93 2.74 -5.77
C ILE A 14 8.45 2.57 -5.68
N GLU A 15 9.02 2.92 -4.53
CA GLU A 15 10.39 2.56 -4.17
C GLU A 15 10.45 2.06 -2.73
N PHE A 16 11.11 0.93 -2.48
CA PHE A 16 11.36 0.42 -1.13
C PHE A 16 12.61 -0.46 -1.09
N ASN A 17 13.09 -0.74 0.12
CA ASN A 17 14.23 -1.64 0.31
C ASN A 17 13.82 -3.10 0.14
N GLU A 18 14.13 -3.70 -1.01
CA GLU A 18 13.82 -5.10 -1.34
C GLU A 18 14.46 -6.12 -0.37
N ASN A 19 15.53 -5.74 0.34
CA ASN A 19 16.16 -6.61 1.33
C ASN A 19 15.32 -6.81 2.61
N LEU A 20 14.26 -6.02 2.80
CA LEU A 20 13.36 -6.08 3.95
C LEU A 20 12.09 -6.89 3.68
N VAL A 21 11.97 -7.47 2.47
CA VAL A 21 10.82 -8.26 2.06
C VAL A 21 11.24 -9.62 1.54
N TYR A 22 10.34 -10.60 1.65
CA TYR A 22 10.56 -11.95 1.12
C TYR A 22 9.47 -12.30 0.12
N PRO A 23 9.82 -12.90 -1.04
CA PRO A 23 8.83 -13.30 -2.03
C PRO A 23 7.94 -14.41 -1.47
N THR A 24 6.64 -14.27 -1.72
CA THR A 24 5.61 -15.23 -1.32
C THR A 24 4.52 -15.31 -2.39
N ARG A 25 3.47 -16.07 -2.12
CA ARG A 25 2.28 -16.14 -2.97
C ARG A 25 1.03 -15.86 -2.16
N THR A 26 0.07 -15.19 -2.79
CA THR A 26 -1.29 -15.07 -2.26
C THR A 26 -1.96 -16.45 -2.19
N ARG A 27 -3.09 -16.55 -1.49
CA ARG A 27 -3.91 -17.78 -1.46
C ARG A 27 -4.35 -18.27 -2.84
N HIS A 28 -4.34 -17.39 -3.85
CA HIS A 28 -4.71 -17.69 -5.23
C HIS A 28 -3.50 -17.95 -6.13
N GLY A 29 -2.28 -17.96 -5.58
CA GLY A 29 -1.05 -18.23 -6.33
C GLY A 29 -0.38 -17.02 -6.97
N HIS A 30 -0.97 -15.82 -6.88
CA HIS A 30 -0.34 -14.60 -7.40
C HIS A 30 0.93 -14.24 -6.61
N PRO A 31 2.01 -13.78 -7.27
CA PRO A 31 3.21 -13.27 -6.60
C PRO A 31 2.88 -12.14 -5.63
N ALA A 32 3.50 -12.15 -4.46
CA ALA A 32 3.38 -11.13 -3.44
C ALA A 32 4.69 -11.07 -2.63
N TYR A 33 4.79 -10.12 -1.70
CA TYR A 33 5.88 -10.08 -0.74
C TYR A 33 5.35 -10.04 0.69
N ILE A 34 6.13 -10.54 1.65
CA ILE A 34 5.86 -10.35 3.08
C ILE A 34 6.99 -9.53 3.70
N CYS A 35 6.64 -8.51 4.50
CA CYS A 35 7.62 -7.76 5.29
C CYS A 35 7.59 -8.24 6.75
N HIS A 36 8.74 -8.67 7.29
CA HIS A 36 8.84 -9.10 8.69
C HIS A 36 9.01 -7.93 9.67
N ASN A 37 9.50 -6.79 9.17
CA ASN A 37 9.68 -5.55 9.92
C ASN A 37 8.85 -4.43 9.27
N SER A 38 8.76 -3.28 9.95
CA SER A 38 8.18 -2.07 9.37
C SER A 38 8.96 -1.68 8.11
N LEU A 39 8.27 -1.55 6.99
CA LEU A 39 8.83 -1.22 5.69
C LEU A 39 8.43 0.22 5.32
N CYS A 40 9.41 1.08 5.05
CA CYS A 40 9.17 2.38 4.45
C CYS A 40 9.02 2.22 2.93
N VAL A 41 7.88 2.65 2.39
CA VAL A 41 7.59 2.67 0.96
C VAL A 41 7.47 4.12 0.52
N THR A 42 8.32 4.51 -0.43
CA THR A 42 8.28 5.82 -1.07
C THR A 42 7.40 5.75 -2.31
N ILE A 43 6.56 6.77 -2.51
CA ILE A 43 5.75 6.96 -3.70
C ILE A 43 6.19 8.26 -4.34
N ASP A 44 6.86 8.15 -5.48
CA ASP A 44 7.38 9.25 -6.28
C ASP A 44 6.41 9.58 -7.42
N SER A 45 5.99 10.84 -7.50
CA SER A 45 5.21 11.38 -8.61
C SER A 45 5.83 12.69 -9.06
N LYS A 46 5.49 13.15 -10.25
CA LYS A 46 6.10 14.35 -10.85
C LYS A 46 6.05 15.58 -9.94
N ASP A 47 4.97 15.71 -9.17
CA ASP A 47 4.67 16.89 -8.36
C ASP A 47 4.90 16.68 -6.85
N LYS A 48 5.04 15.43 -6.39
CA LYS A 48 5.14 15.10 -4.96
C LYS A 48 5.78 13.75 -4.69
N VAL A 49 6.45 13.67 -3.55
CA VAL A 49 7.03 12.43 -3.00
C VAL A 49 6.50 12.23 -1.58
N GLN A 50 6.01 11.03 -1.28
CA GLN A 50 5.49 10.70 0.06
C GLN A 50 5.98 9.33 0.51
N ASN A 51 6.28 9.21 1.81
CA ASN A 51 6.65 7.95 2.43
C ASN A 51 5.46 7.37 3.20
N LEU A 52 5.26 6.06 3.08
CA LEU A 52 4.29 5.27 3.84
C LEU A 52 5.03 4.24 4.67
N THR A 53 4.66 4.12 5.93
CA THR A 53 5.18 3.06 6.81
C THR A 53 4.21 1.88 6.79
N ILE A 54 4.63 0.77 6.17
CA ILE A 54 3.92 -0.49 6.18
C ILE A 54 4.32 -1.26 7.45
N PRO A 55 3.37 -1.67 8.31
CA PRO A 55 3.67 -2.39 9.55
C PRO A 55 4.21 -3.81 9.27
N PRO A 56 4.91 -4.42 10.23
CA PRO A 56 5.38 -5.81 10.12
C PRO A 56 4.22 -6.79 9.89
N GLU A 57 4.55 -7.96 9.35
CA GLU A 57 3.62 -9.04 9.00
C GLU A 57 2.58 -8.68 7.92
N SER A 58 2.79 -7.56 7.21
CA SER A 58 1.93 -7.17 6.09
C SER A 58 2.26 -7.93 4.82
N LEU A 59 1.23 -8.21 4.03
CA LEU A 59 1.36 -8.75 2.68
C LEU A 59 1.35 -7.60 1.66
N LEU A 60 2.40 -7.48 0.86
CA LEU A 60 2.54 -6.49 -0.20
C LEU A 60 2.14 -7.08 -1.55
N PHE A 61 1.39 -6.30 -2.34
CA PHE A 61 0.90 -6.68 -3.68
C PHE A 61 1.64 -5.97 -4.82
N ILE A 62 2.65 -5.17 -4.49
CA ILE A 62 3.41 -4.31 -5.40
C ILE A 62 4.86 -4.79 -5.54
N GLN A 63 5.49 -4.43 -6.65
CA GLN A 63 6.91 -4.63 -6.89
C GLN A 63 7.68 -3.31 -6.74
N ASN A 64 8.98 -3.41 -6.45
CA ASN A 64 9.85 -2.24 -6.43
C ASN A 64 9.88 -1.61 -7.85
N HIS A 65 9.89 -0.29 -7.92
CA HIS A 65 9.83 0.50 -9.15
C HIS A 65 8.54 0.37 -9.97
N GLN A 66 7.50 -0.29 -9.47
CA GLN A 66 6.20 -0.40 -10.13
C GLN A 66 5.43 0.94 -10.08
N LEU A 67 4.71 1.28 -11.15
CA LEU A 67 3.71 2.36 -11.12
C LEU A 67 2.41 1.86 -10.49
N VAL A 68 1.90 2.62 -9.52
CA VAL A 68 0.61 2.39 -8.87
C VAL A 68 -0.34 3.54 -9.13
N GLU A 69 -1.63 3.26 -9.12
CA GLU A 69 -2.68 4.27 -9.22
C GLU A 69 -3.12 4.76 -7.84
N SER A 70 -3.69 5.98 -7.78
CA SER A 70 -4.36 6.48 -6.58
C SER A 70 -5.40 5.47 -6.09
N GLU A 71 -5.48 5.28 -4.77
CA GLU A 71 -6.36 4.33 -4.09
C GLU A 71 -6.09 2.85 -4.38
N GLN A 72 -5.09 2.50 -5.19
CA GLN A 72 -4.69 1.12 -5.41
C GLN A 72 -4.24 0.49 -4.09
N VAL A 73 -4.72 -0.72 -3.80
CA VAL A 73 -4.28 -1.49 -2.63
C VAL A 73 -2.85 -1.94 -2.85
N ILE A 74 -1.94 -1.48 -1.98
CA ILE A 74 -0.51 -1.81 -2.05
C ILE A 74 -0.10 -2.84 -1.02
N ALA A 75 -0.77 -2.87 0.13
CA ALA A 75 -0.51 -3.86 1.16
C ALA A 75 -1.77 -4.20 1.98
N GLU A 76 -1.75 -5.36 2.59
CA GLU A 76 -2.73 -5.83 3.56
C GLU A 76 -2.04 -6.09 4.90
N VAL A 77 -2.52 -5.43 5.95
CA VAL A 77 -2.04 -5.61 7.32
C VAL A 77 -2.75 -6.81 7.93
N ARG A 78 -1.98 -7.86 8.21
CA ARG A 78 -2.47 -9.05 8.92
C ARG A 78 -2.36 -8.81 10.42
N ALA A 79 -3.27 -7.99 10.96
CA ALA A 79 -3.20 -7.58 12.36
C ALA A 79 -3.35 -8.78 13.33
N LYS A 80 -2.40 -8.90 14.27
CA LYS A 80 -2.71 -9.20 15.69
C LYS A 80 -2.61 -7.95 16.58
N THR A 81 -1.98 -6.89 16.09
CA THR A 81 -1.83 -5.60 16.76
C THR A 81 -2.16 -4.49 15.78
N SER A 82 -3.07 -3.61 16.15
CA SER A 82 -3.50 -2.44 15.37
C SER A 82 -2.29 -1.57 15.05
N PRO A 83 -2.04 -1.19 13.78
CA PRO A 83 -0.93 -0.31 13.47
C PRO A 83 -1.15 1.04 14.16
N PHE A 84 -0.13 1.47 14.90
CA PHE A 84 -0.09 2.78 15.51
C PHE A 84 -0.25 3.82 14.39
N LYS A 85 -1.26 4.68 14.53
CA LYS A 85 -1.68 5.71 13.56
C LYS A 85 -0.51 6.61 13.16
N GLU A 86 0.22 6.25 12.11
CA GLU A 86 1.13 7.19 11.46
C GLU A 86 0.33 8.00 10.43
N LYS A 87 -0.32 9.03 10.95
CA LYS A 87 -0.65 10.31 10.30
C LYS A 87 -0.86 10.25 8.77
N VAL A 88 -1.99 9.67 8.35
CA VAL A 88 -2.61 10.08 7.07
C VAL A 88 -3.03 11.54 7.24
N GLU A 89 -2.29 12.45 6.61
CA GLU A 89 -2.84 13.76 6.28
C GLU A 89 -4.10 13.52 5.46
N LYS A 90 -5.24 13.83 6.09
CA LYS A 90 -6.56 13.81 5.48
C LYS A 90 -6.55 14.78 4.30
N HIS A 91 -6.26 14.29 3.10
CA HIS A 91 -6.83 14.88 1.90
C HIS A 91 -8.05 14.05 1.52
N ILE A 92 -9.16 14.41 2.15
CA ILE A 92 -10.49 14.03 1.70
C ILE A 92 -10.65 14.67 0.33
N TYR A 93 -10.54 13.89 -0.74
CA TYR A 93 -11.13 14.25 -2.02
C TYR A 93 -12.23 13.22 -2.30
N SER A 94 -13.38 13.48 -1.69
CA SER A 94 -14.64 12.88 -2.10
C SER A 94 -15.08 13.54 -3.39
N ASP A 95 -14.73 12.96 -4.52
CA ASP A 95 -15.47 13.16 -5.77
C ASP A 95 -16.02 11.80 -6.21
N LEU A 96 -17.04 11.34 -5.47
CA LEU A 96 -18.02 10.40 -6.02
C LEU A 96 -18.92 11.19 -6.98
N THR A 97 -18.42 11.43 -8.19
CA THR A 97 -19.23 11.87 -9.33
C THR A 97 -19.17 10.81 -10.42
N GLY A 98 -20.35 10.32 -10.84
CA GLY A 98 -20.52 9.50 -12.04
C GLY A 98 -21.05 8.09 -11.72
N GLU A 99 -22.37 7.93 -11.57
CA GLU A 99 -23.30 7.60 -12.67
C GLU A 99 -23.45 6.07 -12.83
N MET A 100 -24.55 5.52 -12.33
CA MET A 100 -25.10 4.28 -12.85
C MET A 100 -26.45 4.59 -13.50
N HIS A 101 -26.42 4.46 -14.82
CA HIS A 101 -27.49 4.62 -15.77
C HIS A 101 -28.54 3.50 -15.65
N ARG A 102 -29.75 3.81 -15.16
CA ARG A 102 -31.05 3.61 -15.85
C ARG A 102 -32.24 4.00 -14.97
#